data_AF-M8CP66-F1
#
_entry.id   AF-M8CP66-F1
#
_cell.length_a   1.000
_cell.length_b   1.000
_cell.length_c   1.000
_cell.angle_alpha   90.00
_cell.angle_beta   90.00
_cell.angle_gamma   90.00
#
_symmetry.space_group_name_H-M   'P 1'
#
loop_
_entity.id
_entity.type
_entity.pdbx_description
1 polymer ?
#
loop_
_entity_poly.entity_id
_entity_poly.type
_entity_poly.pdbx_seq_one_letter_code
_entity_poly.pdbx_strand_id
1 'polypeptide(L)'
;MIGITEGAIPFAAADPLRVIPSIMVGSSIGAAIAAIGKVGDHAPHGGPIVLPVVDNKIMFIVAVLIGIAVTALMVNALKKPVIEEVEDESEVAE
;
A
#
# COMPACT_ATOMS: atom_id res chain seq x y z
N MET A 1 2.93 0.87 -13.71
CA MET A 1 3.09 -0.06 -12.58
C MET A 1 2.35 -1.35 -12.94
N ILE A 2 3.04 -2.50 -12.96
CA ILE A 2 2.54 -3.79 -13.49
C ILE A 2 2.05 -4.76 -12.40
N GLY A 3 1.83 -4.25 -11.18
CA GLY A 3 1.28 -5.04 -10.06
C GLY A 3 2.28 -5.94 -9.35
N ILE A 4 3.57 -5.79 -9.64
CA ILE A 4 4.65 -6.54 -9.00
C ILE A 4 5.05 -5.91 -7.66
N THR A 5 5.25 -6.75 -6.64
CA THR A 5 5.35 -6.35 -5.22
C THR A 5 6.78 -6.28 -4.70
N GLU A 6 7.80 -6.15 -5.55
CA GLU A 6 9.22 -6.16 -5.16
C GLU A 6 9.55 -4.98 -4.23
N GLY A 7 8.90 -3.83 -4.42
CA GLY A 7 9.04 -2.67 -3.52
C GLY A 7 8.47 -2.92 -2.11
N ALA A 8 7.56 -3.88 -1.95
CA ALA A 8 6.97 -4.22 -0.66
C ALA A 8 7.79 -5.28 0.12
N ILE A 9 8.60 -6.09 -0.58
CA ILE A 9 9.45 -7.13 0.04
C ILE A 9 10.36 -6.56 1.14
N PRO A 10 11.18 -5.51 0.91
CA PRO A 10 12.04 -4.98 1.98
C PRO A 10 11.24 -4.44 3.16
N PHE A 11 10.04 -3.91 2.91
CA PHE A 11 9.18 -3.36 3.95
C PHE A 11 8.59 -4.46 4.84
N ALA A 12 8.11 -5.55 4.22
CA ALA A 12 7.62 -6.73 4.94
C ALA A 12 8.75 -7.51 5.62
N ALA A 13 9.93 -7.59 5.01
CA ALA A 13 11.08 -8.26 5.61
C ALA A 13 11.63 -7.53 6.83
N ALA A 14 11.59 -6.19 6.84
CA ALA A 14 12.07 -5.38 7.96
C ALA A 14 11.14 -5.45 9.20
N ASP A 15 9.82 -5.55 9.01
CA ASP A 15 8.85 -5.65 10.12
C ASP A 15 7.63 -6.53 9.74
N PRO A 16 7.80 -7.86 9.66
CA PRO A 16 6.79 -8.76 9.10
C PRO A 16 5.50 -8.81 9.93
N LEU A 17 5.63 -8.77 11.26
CA LEU A 17 4.50 -8.88 12.18
C LEU A 17 3.53 -7.71 12.09
N ARG A 18 4.01 -6.53 11.69
CA ARG A 18 3.16 -5.33 11.55
C ARG A 18 2.77 -5.05 10.11
N VAL A 19 3.70 -5.27 9.18
CA VAL A 19 3.48 -4.94 7.77
C VAL A 19 2.56 -5.94 7.08
N ILE A 20 2.77 -7.24 7.27
CA ILE A 20 1.97 -8.26 6.57
C ILE A 20 0.50 -8.16 6.95
N PRO A 21 0.10 -8.09 8.24
CA PRO A 21 -1.31 -7.93 8.59
C PRO A 21 -1.91 -6.63 8.07
N SER A 22 -1.15 -5.53 8.07
CA SER A 22 -1.62 -4.24 7.53
C SER A 22 -1.94 -4.31 6.05
N ILE A 23 -1.07 -4.96 5.26
CA ILE A 23 -1.28 -5.17 3.82
C ILE A 23 -2.48 -6.09 3.61
N MET A 24 -2.58 -7.20 4.36
CA MET A 24 -3.72 -8.11 4.25
C MET A 24 -5.05 -7.39 4.47
N VAL A 25 -5.18 -6.63 5.55
CA VAL A 25 -6.41 -5.89 5.86
C VAL A 25 -6.75 -4.88 4.77
N GLY A 26 -5.79 -4.07 4.33
CA GLY A 26 -6.01 -3.09 3.27
C GLY A 26 -6.38 -3.73 1.92
N SER A 27 -5.69 -4.81 1.53
CA SER A 27 -5.99 -5.56 0.31
C SER A 27 -7.37 -6.23 0.37
N SER A 28 -7.75 -6.83 1.51
CA SER A 28 -9.08 -7.43 1.68
C SER A 28 -10.20 -6.39 1.58
N ILE A 29 -10.02 -5.20 2.15
CA ILE A 29 -11.01 -4.12 2.07
C ILE A 29 -11.13 -3.59 0.64
N GLY A 30 -10.00 -3.34 -0.04
CA GLY A 30 -10.01 -2.95 -1.45
C GLY A 30 -10.70 -3.98 -2.33
N ALA A 31 -10.40 -5.26 -2.14
CA ALA A 31 -11.04 -6.36 -2.87
C ALA A 31 -12.55 -6.45 -2.60
N ALA A 32 -12.98 -6.28 -1.34
CA ALA A 32 -14.40 -6.28 -0.99
C ALA A 32 -15.16 -5.11 -1.65
N ILE A 33 -14.58 -3.91 -1.64
CA ILE A 33 -15.17 -2.73 -2.29
C ILE A 33 -15.25 -2.92 -3.81
N ALA A 34 -14.20 -3.47 -4.43
CA ALA A 34 -14.18 -3.79 -5.85
C ALA A 34 -15.27 -4.83 -6.21
N ALA A 35 -15.41 -5.89 -5.40
CA ALA A 35 -16.43 -6.91 -5.59
C ALA A 35 -17.86 -6.35 -5.48
N ILE A 36 -18.13 -5.53 -4.45
CA ILE A 36 -19.43 -4.86 -4.28
C ILE A 36 -19.69 -3.88 -5.43
N GLY A 37 -18.65 -3.16 -5.87
CA GLY A 37 -18.67 -2.25 -7.01
C GLY A 37 -18.75 -2.93 -8.37
N LYS A 38 -18.85 -4.27 -8.41
CA LYS A 38 -18.91 -5.08 -9.64
C LYS A 38 -17.76 -4.77 -10.61
N VAL A 39 -16.57 -4.53 -10.07
CA VAL A 39 -15.36 -4.30 -10.87
C VAL A 39 -14.92 -5.62 -11.50
N GLY A 40 -14.73 -5.63 -12.82
CA GLY A 40 -14.24 -6.79 -13.57
C GLY A 40 -12.91 -6.46 -14.23
N ASP A 41 -11.92 -7.35 -14.08
CA ASP A 41 -10.63 -7.25 -14.78
C ASP A 41 -10.51 -8.41 -15.77
N HIS A 42 -10.36 -8.07 -17.06
CA HIS A 42 -10.24 -9.04 -18.15
C HIS A 42 -8.79 -9.41 -18.47
N ALA A 43 -7.81 -8.74 -17.86
CA ALA A 43 -6.40 -9.07 -18.02
C ALA A 43 -5.88 -9.90 -16.83
N PRO A 44 -5.00 -10.88 -17.05
CA PRO A 44 -4.36 -11.64 -15.97
C PRO A 44 -3.17 -10.85 -15.38
N HIS A 45 -3.36 -9.56 -15.10
CA HIS A 45 -2.30 -8.65 -14.63
C HIS A 45 -2.80 -7.84 -13.42
N GLY A 46 -1.89 -7.18 -12.70
CA GLY A 46 -2.23 -6.32 -11.57
C GLY A 46 -1.81 -4.87 -11.78
N GLY A 47 -2.32 -3.99 -10.92
CA GLY A 47 -1.92 -2.59 -10.84
C GLY A 47 -2.56 -1.68 -11.91
N PRO A 48 -2.18 -0.39 -11.96
CA PRO A 48 -2.81 0.60 -12.85
C PRO A 48 -2.78 0.28 -14.36
N ILE A 49 -1.95 -0.68 -14.79
CA ILE A 49 -1.85 -1.09 -16.20
C ILE A 49 -3.17 -1.69 -16.73
N VAL A 50 -4.02 -2.24 -15.86
CA VAL A 50 -5.29 -2.88 -16.25
C VAL A 50 -6.44 -1.88 -16.46
N LEU A 51 -6.26 -0.60 -16.10
CA LEU A 51 -7.29 0.44 -16.24
C LEU A 51 -7.97 0.55 -17.62
N PRO A 52 -7.28 0.32 -18.76
CA PRO A 52 -7.94 0.36 -20.07
C PRO A 52 -8.99 -0.75 -20.26
N VAL A 53 -8.74 -1.92 -19.66
CA VAL A 53 -9.50 -3.16 -19.86
C VAL A 53 -10.37 -3.54 -18.66
N VAL A 54 -10.38 -2.73 -17.59
CA VAL A 54 -11.22 -2.92 -16.41
C VAL A 54 -12.61 -2.33 -16.59
N ASP A 55 -13.62 -3.08 -16.19
CA ASP A 55 -15.01 -2.63 -16.03
C ASP A 55 -15.19 -1.81 -14.76
N ASN A 56 -16.09 -0.82 -14.76
CA ASN A 56 -16.33 0.06 -13.61
C ASN A 56 -15.05 0.77 -13.11
N LYS A 57 -14.28 1.34 -14.03
CA LYS A 57 -12.98 2.02 -13.80
C LYS A 57 -12.95 2.98 -12.61
N ILE A 58 -14.02 3.75 -12.42
CA ILE A 58 -14.12 4.69 -11.30
C ILE A 58 -14.14 3.92 -9.97
N MET A 59 -14.95 2.86 -9.86
CA MET A 59 -15.00 2.02 -8.66
C MET A 59 -13.70 1.26 -8.43
N PHE A 60 -13.00 0.85 -9.49
CA PHE A 60 -11.66 0.27 -9.36
C PHE A 60 -10.68 1.26 -8.70
N ILE A 61 -10.64 2.50 -9.18
CA ILE A 61 -9.77 3.55 -8.61
C ILE A 61 -10.14 3.81 -7.15
N VAL A 62 -11.43 3.95 -6.84
CA VAL A 62 -11.92 4.15 -5.46
C VAL A 62 -11.52 2.99 -4.56
N ALA A 63 -11.73 1.74 -5.00
CA ALA A 63 -11.37 0.55 -4.24
C ALA A 63 -9.87 0.48 -3.94
N VAL A 64 -9.03 0.79 -4.94
CA VAL A 64 -7.57 0.85 -4.78
C VAL A 64 -7.16 1.95 -3.79
N LEU A 65 -7.71 3.16 -3.94
CA LEU A 65 -7.41 4.28 -3.05
C LEU A 65 -7.79 3.98 -1.60
N ILE A 66 -8.95 3.36 -1.37
CA ILE A 66 -9.38 2.99 -0.02
C ILE A 66 -8.49 1.88 0.55
N GLY A 67 -8.14 0.85 -0.23
CA GLY A 67 -7.23 -0.20 0.22
C GLY A 67 -5.83 0.34 0.59
N ILE A 68 -5.30 1.27 -0.20
CA ILE A 68 -4.04 1.97 0.08
C ILE A 68 -4.16 2.80 1.36
N ALA A 69 -5.23 3.58 1.51
CA ALA A 69 -5.45 4.41 2.69
C ALA A 69 -5.51 3.57 3.97
N VAL A 70 -6.25 2.46 3.96
CA VAL A 70 -6.31 1.55 5.12
C VAL A 70 -4.96 0.93 5.42
N THR A 71 -4.23 0.48 4.40
CA THR A 71 -2.87 -0.07 4.57
C THR A 71 -1.95 0.96 5.22
N ALA A 72 -1.93 2.18 4.70
CA ALA A 72 -1.10 3.28 5.20
C ALA A 72 -1.45 3.62 6.65
N LEU A 73 -2.74 3.70 6.99
CA LEU A 73 -3.20 3.95 8.35
C LEU A 73 -2.82 2.82 9.31
N MET A 74 -3.00 1.55 8.93
CA MET A 74 -2.62 0.41 9.76
C MET A 74 -1.11 0.34 9.99
N VAL A 75 -0.30 0.50 8.93
CA VAL A 75 1.16 0.50 9.04
C VAL A 75 1.63 1.62 9.97
N ASN A 76 1.10 2.84 9.80
CA ASN A 76 1.48 3.99 10.63
C ASN A 76 1.01 3.83 12.08
N ALA A 77 -0.15 3.22 12.31
CA ALA A 77 -0.66 2.98 13.66
C ALA A 77 0.13 1.89 14.41
N LEU A 78 0.61 0.88 13.68
CA LEU A 78 1.30 -0.25 14.29
C LEU A 78 2.82 -0.04 14.41
N LYS A 79 3.47 0.59 13.43
CA LYS A 79 4.91 0.86 13.47
C LYS A 79 5.21 2.01 14.42
N LYS A 80 6.35 1.93 15.10
CA LYS A 80 6.84 3.04 15.95
C LYS A 80 7.23 4.23 15.06
N PRO A 81 6.98 5.48 15.50
CA PRO A 81 7.50 6.65 14.81
C PRO A 81 9.04 6.59 14.81
N VAL A 82 9.64 6.83 13.66
CA VAL A 82 11.09 7.03 13.56
C VAL A 82 11.33 8.47 14.02
N ILE A 83 11.98 8.62 15.17
CA ILE A 83 12.46 9.91 15.65
C ILE A 83 13.85 10.05 15.02
N GLU A 84 14.02 10.97 14.08
CA GLU A 84 15.35 11.35 13.62
C GLU A 84 16.00 12.17 14.74
N GLU A 85 17.06 11.64 15.34
CA GLU A 85 17.97 12.45 16.14
C GLU A 85 18.72 13.37 15.17
N VAL A 86 18.47 14.67 15.28
CA VAL A 86 19.24 15.69 14.56
C VAL A 86 20.63 15.71 15.18
N GLU A 87 21.63 15.13 14.50
CA GLU A 87 23.03 15.30 14.88
C GLU A 87 23.40 16.77 14.69
N ASP A 88 23.66 17.47 15.80
CA ASP A 88 24.06 18.87 15.84
C ASP A 88 25.52 18.97 15.35
N GLU A 89 25.73 19.43 14.12
CA GLU A 89 27.03 19.56 13.43
C GLU A 89 27.96 20.66 14.01
N SER A 90 27.84 21.04 15.29
CA SER A 90 28.52 22.21 15.86
C SER A 90 29.83 21.94 16.63
N GLU A 91 30.55 20.84 16.38
CA GLU A 91 31.76 20.49 17.17
C GLU A 91 33.09 20.42 16.36
N VAL A 92 33.15 20.99 15.15
CA VAL A 92 34.41 21.06 14.37
C VAL A 92 34.77 22.51 14.04
N ALA A 93 34.97 23.35 15.07
CA ALA A 93 35.70 24.60 14.96
C ALA A 93 36.16 25.10 16.34
N GLU A 94 37.19 24.47 16.91
CA GLU A 94 38.10 25.15 17.85
C GLU A 94 39.53 24.64 17.66
#